data_AF-A0A2K9NSS6-F1
#
_entry.id   AF-A0A2K9NSS6-F1
#
_cell.length_a   1.000
_cell.length_b   1.000
_cell.length_c   1.000
_cell.angle_alpha   90.00
_cell.angle_beta   90.00
_cell.angle_gamma   90.00
#
_symmetry.space_group_name_H-M   'P 1'
#
loop_
_entity.id
_entity.type
_entity.pdbx_description
1 polymer ?
#
loop_
_entity_poly.entity_id
_entity_poly.type
_entity_poly.pdbx_seq_one_letter_code
_entity_poly.pdbx_strand_id
1 'polypeptide(L)'
;MSLLTLLLAHSFAHGQSAPLYTLKDLSALEQEKNFEEFLAHVNDIRPSERMKLWKDMYQSMAMEMVDYKLKTRDFSLKSFKQIEGIGRSSALANDEFFQLKRSLYAKKFFSECYSLASEQKRETSKEAIKACDTELNSFWFFSKKDPDIGLELAALIEKYPSTLKTWPFYQRAVNDSIANLYCEKPDVQRAVIGKLTEESFDKDFDDNYKNLISRVVPDKCFTKLIPALRLSLQSSITNGLQKELAMNLLSAKGLLTKEEEDLYAVIYLLDGPVVGDKMNLAWKRIEDLSSSFKNRQKILEQIKNLPIIPDKIFKDPNLPRHKAIINLFAKNFPEFLNYYGESCVAYLENKSETSSNIASSFQCNEFLKTAKEVRKTDKTEWVSDSVESKYSGLRRP
;
A
#
# COMPACT_ATOMS: atom_id res chain seq x y z
N MET A 1 -49.12 70.01 39.28
CA MET A 1 -48.75 68.80 38.53
C MET A 1 -47.43 69.10 37.83
N SER A 2 -46.31 68.72 38.44
CA SER A 2 -44.96 69.05 37.97
C SER A 2 -44.42 67.97 37.04
N LEU A 3 -43.73 68.44 35.99
CA LEU A 3 -43.12 67.67 34.91
C LEU A 3 -41.94 66.80 35.35
N LEU A 4 -41.83 65.68 34.65
CA LEU A 4 -40.68 64.80 34.46
C LEU A 4 -39.41 65.55 34.02
N THR A 5 -38.27 65.14 34.58
CA THR A 5 -36.98 65.12 33.87
C THR A 5 -36.21 63.86 34.26
N LEU A 6 -36.10 62.92 33.32
CA LEU A 6 -35.33 61.69 33.42
C LEU A 6 -33.97 61.95 32.74
N LEU A 7 -32.87 61.93 33.50
CA LEU A 7 -31.51 62.04 32.97
C LEU A 7 -31.00 60.64 32.61
N LEU A 8 -30.92 60.36 31.31
CA LEU A 8 -30.23 59.20 30.73
C LEU A 8 -28.73 59.51 30.64
N ALA A 9 -27.93 58.94 31.55
CA ALA A 9 -26.48 58.88 31.40
C ALA A 9 -26.11 57.83 30.35
N HIS A 10 -25.76 58.27 29.15
CA HIS A 10 -25.10 57.43 28.15
C HIS A 10 -23.60 57.37 28.46
N SER A 11 -23.17 56.26 29.06
CA SER A 11 -21.75 55.92 29.17
C SER A 11 -21.23 55.56 27.77
N PHE A 12 -20.50 56.48 27.15
CA PHE A 12 -19.66 56.17 26.00
C PHE A 12 -18.47 55.32 26.46
N ALA A 13 -18.58 54.00 26.32
CA ALA A 13 -17.43 53.12 26.35
C ALA A 13 -16.54 53.46 25.14
N HIS A 14 -15.49 54.25 25.37
CA HIS A 14 -14.40 54.39 24.43
C HIS A 14 -13.69 53.04 24.35
N GLY A 15 -13.90 52.31 23.24
CA GLY A 15 -13.05 51.19 22.90
C GLY A 15 -11.64 51.71 22.69
N GLN A 16 -10.75 51.53 23.66
CA GLN A 16 -9.32 51.68 23.45
C GLN A 16 -8.90 50.64 22.41
N SER A 17 -8.44 51.08 21.23
CA SER A 17 -7.70 50.19 20.34
C SER A 17 -6.44 49.75 21.07
N ALA A 18 -6.17 48.45 21.12
CA ALA A 18 -4.94 47.93 21.69
C ALA A 18 -3.72 48.67 21.07
N PRO A 19 -2.71 49.03 21.87
CA PRO A 19 -1.53 49.71 21.35
C PRO A 19 -0.85 48.83 20.30
N LEU A 20 -0.60 49.39 19.12
CA LEU A 20 0.12 48.70 18.04
C LEU A 20 1.60 48.60 18.39
N TYR A 21 2.19 47.41 18.26
CA TYR A 21 3.60 47.19 18.54
C TYR A 21 4.50 47.81 17.48
N THR A 22 5.65 48.35 17.90
CA THR A 22 6.72 48.79 17.01
C THR A 22 7.78 47.70 16.81
N LEU A 23 8.70 47.89 15.85
CA LEU A 23 9.82 46.97 15.67
C LEU A 23 10.70 46.88 16.93
N LYS A 24 10.82 47.96 17.69
CA LYS A 24 11.60 47.97 18.94
C LYS A 24 10.94 47.09 20.01
N ASP A 25 9.62 47.14 20.10
CA ASP A 25 8.86 46.32 21.05
C ASP A 25 8.99 44.84 20.67
N LEU A 26 8.89 44.51 19.38
CA LEU A 26 9.12 43.14 18.89
C LEU A 26 10.55 42.66 19.17
N SER A 27 11.57 43.51 18.99
CA SER A 27 12.96 43.16 19.33
C SER A 27 13.16 42.91 20.84
N ALA A 28 12.47 43.65 21.70
CA ALA A 28 12.50 43.41 23.14
C ALA A 28 11.89 42.04 23.49
N LEU A 29 10.72 41.73 22.92
CA LEU A 29 10.06 40.43 23.10
C LEU A 29 10.89 39.25 22.56
N GLU A 30 11.63 39.45 21.47
CA GLU A 30 12.56 38.45 20.95
C GLU A 30 13.70 38.16 21.95
N GLN A 31 14.32 39.21 22.50
CA GLN A 31 15.39 39.08 23.50
C GLN A 31 14.90 38.39 24.77
N GLU A 32 13.68 38.68 25.20
CA GLU A 32 13.02 38.06 26.35
C GLU A 32 12.49 36.66 26.05
N LYS A 33 12.51 36.22 24.78
CA LYS A 33 11.93 34.97 24.30
C LYS A 33 10.44 34.84 24.64
N ASN A 34 9.71 35.94 24.62
CA ASN A 34 8.25 35.93 24.83
C ASN A 34 7.53 35.65 23.50
N PHE A 35 7.55 34.38 23.09
CA PHE A 35 7.02 33.94 21.79
C PHE A 35 5.51 34.11 21.64
N GLU A 36 4.72 33.97 22.71
CA GLU A 36 3.26 34.10 22.60
C GLU A 36 2.86 35.54 22.28
N GLU A 37 3.41 36.51 23.00
CA GLU A 37 3.15 37.93 22.78
C GLU A 37 3.74 38.40 21.46
N PHE A 38 4.98 38.00 21.14
CA PHE A 38 5.62 38.35 19.87
C PHE A 38 4.76 37.93 18.69
N LEU A 39 4.29 36.67 18.66
CA LEU A 39 3.55 36.13 17.53
C LEU A 39 2.13 36.68 17.43
N ALA A 40 1.54 37.15 18.53
CA ALA A 40 0.25 37.85 18.52
C ALA A 40 0.35 39.22 17.85
N HIS A 41 1.49 39.91 18.05
CA HIS A 41 1.70 41.30 17.60
C HIS A 41 2.63 41.45 16.39
N VAL A 42 3.20 40.35 15.87
CA VAL A 42 4.15 40.39 14.74
C VAL A 42 3.55 41.04 13.48
N ASN A 43 2.23 41.01 13.33
CA ASN A 43 1.52 41.60 12.21
C ASN A 43 1.09 43.06 12.42
N ASP A 44 1.29 43.64 13.60
CA ASP A 44 1.03 45.07 13.86
C ASP A 44 1.96 45.96 13.02
N ILE A 45 3.13 45.43 12.65
CA ILE A 45 4.07 46.07 11.73
C ILE A 45 3.47 46.13 10.33
N ARG A 46 3.47 47.32 9.73
CA ARG A 46 2.91 47.56 8.40
C ARG A 46 3.66 46.73 7.36
N PRO A 47 2.98 46.18 6.33
CA PRO A 47 3.65 45.39 5.29
C PRO A 47 4.87 46.06 4.64
N SER A 48 4.86 47.40 4.48
CA SER A 48 5.98 48.18 3.93
C SER A 48 7.22 48.21 4.85
N GLU A 49 7.05 47.96 6.14
CA GLU A 49 8.10 47.99 7.17
C GLU A 49 8.63 46.60 7.50
N ARG A 50 8.03 45.54 6.92
CA ARG A 50 8.43 44.14 7.07
C ARG A 50 9.66 43.82 6.23
N MET A 51 10.75 44.49 6.57
CA MET A 51 12.06 44.31 5.96
C MET A 51 12.79 43.10 6.56
N LYS A 52 14.05 42.90 6.15
CA LYS A 52 14.87 41.76 6.58
C LYS A 52 14.86 41.53 8.10
N LEU A 53 15.07 42.58 8.90
CA LEU A 53 15.09 42.46 10.37
C LEU A 53 13.79 41.86 10.93
N TRP A 54 12.64 42.36 10.51
CA TRP A 54 11.34 41.81 10.94
C TRP A 54 11.20 40.34 10.57
N LYS A 55 11.63 39.98 9.35
CA LYS A 55 11.56 38.60 8.85
C LYS A 55 12.46 37.68 9.68
N ASP A 56 13.69 38.11 9.95
CA ASP A 56 14.67 37.35 10.73
C ASP A 56 14.14 37.10 12.16
N MET A 57 13.59 38.13 12.82
CA MET A 57 12.97 37.98 14.15
C MET A 57 11.76 37.06 14.12
N TYR A 58 10.89 37.19 13.11
CA TYR A 58 9.70 36.35 13.00
C TYR A 58 10.06 34.88 12.78
N GLN A 59 11.02 34.60 11.90
CA GLN A 59 11.53 33.25 11.67
C GLN A 59 12.16 32.66 12.94
N SER A 60 13.02 33.43 13.61
CA SER A 60 13.66 33.05 14.87
C SER A 60 12.61 32.68 15.93
N MET A 61 11.70 33.59 16.24
CA MET A 61 10.68 33.42 17.27
C MET A 61 9.70 32.28 16.97
N ALA A 62 9.32 32.10 15.70
CA ALA A 62 8.47 30.99 15.29
C ALA A 62 9.19 29.64 15.47
N MET A 63 10.47 29.53 15.10
CA MET A 63 11.24 28.32 15.27
C MET A 63 11.49 27.99 16.75
N GLU A 64 11.85 29.00 17.56
CA GLU A 64 12.06 28.83 19.00
C GLU A 64 10.77 28.42 19.72
N MET A 65 9.61 28.97 19.31
CA MET A 65 8.31 28.51 19.83
C MET A 65 8.09 27.03 19.52
N VAL A 66 8.33 26.58 18.29
CA VAL A 66 8.17 25.16 17.92
C VAL A 66 9.12 24.28 18.73
N ASP A 67 10.37 24.68 18.92
CA ASP A 67 11.34 23.96 19.74
C ASP A 67 10.91 23.87 21.20
N TYR A 68 10.40 24.98 21.76
CA TYR A 68 9.86 25.01 23.11
C TYR A 68 8.73 23.99 23.25
N LYS A 69 7.76 23.99 22.32
CA LYS A 69 6.61 23.07 22.34
C LYS A 69 7.02 21.60 22.13
N LEU A 70 8.00 21.34 21.27
CA LEU A 70 8.60 20.01 21.11
C LEU A 70 9.27 19.55 22.42
N LYS A 71 10.06 20.41 23.06
CA LYS A 71 10.79 20.12 24.30
C LYS A 71 9.85 19.87 25.48
N THR A 72 8.80 20.66 25.61
CA THR A 72 7.79 20.52 26.67
C THR A 72 6.73 19.47 26.37
N ARG A 73 6.78 18.86 25.17
CA ARG A 73 5.79 17.88 24.68
C ARG A 73 4.36 18.41 24.67
N ASP A 74 4.20 19.72 24.42
CA ASP A 74 2.87 20.31 24.24
C ASP A 74 2.37 20.01 22.83
N PHE A 75 1.72 18.86 22.67
CA PHE A 75 1.10 18.39 21.44
C PHE A 75 -0.43 18.60 21.44
N SER A 76 -0.89 19.67 22.09
CA SER A 76 -2.31 20.01 22.12
C SER A 76 -2.81 20.54 20.77
N LEU A 77 -4.11 20.37 20.49
CA LEU A 77 -4.75 20.95 19.30
C LEU A 77 -4.57 22.47 19.24
N LYS A 78 -4.59 23.16 20.39
CA LYS A 78 -4.34 24.60 20.47
C LYS A 78 -2.96 24.97 19.93
N SER A 79 -1.92 24.29 20.40
CA SER A 79 -0.54 24.54 19.97
C SER A 79 -0.32 24.15 18.52
N PHE A 80 -0.92 23.05 18.06
CA PHE A 80 -0.93 22.68 16.64
C PHE A 80 -1.57 23.77 15.77
N LYS A 81 -2.77 24.26 16.11
CA LYS A 81 -3.45 25.33 15.38
C LYS A 81 -2.66 26.64 15.38
N GLN A 82 -1.96 26.96 16.46
CA GLN A 82 -1.11 28.14 16.53
C GLN A 82 0.06 28.04 15.53
N ILE A 83 0.76 26.91 15.50
CA ILE A 83 1.86 26.63 14.55
C ILE A 83 1.35 26.65 13.10
N GLU A 84 0.22 26.00 12.84
CA GLU A 84 -0.41 26.00 11.51
C GLU A 84 -0.85 27.39 11.08
N GLY A 85 -1.35 28.20 12.01
CA GLY A 85 -1.79 29.57 11.76
C GLY A 85 -0.64 30.45 11.29
N ILE A 86 0.48 30.45 12.02
CA ILE A 86 1.65 31.27 11.64
C ILE A 86 2.36 30.73 10.40
N GLY A 87 2.37 29.41 10.21
CA GLY A 87 3.08 28.74 9.12
C GLY A 87 2.54 29.08 7.72
N ARG A 88 1.35 29.66 7.62
CA ARG A 88 0.74 30.14 6.37
C ARG A 88 1.25 31.52 5.94
N SER A 89 1.96 32.25 6.80
CA SER A 89 2.54 33.54 6.44
C SER A 89 3.63 33.37 5.37
N SER A 90 3.77 34.33 4.45
CA SER A 90 4.79 34.26 3.39
C SER A 90 6.23 34.22 3.92
N ALA A 91 6.45 34.76 5.13
CA ALA A 91 7.74 34.74 5.81
C ALA A 91 8.15 33.33 6.27
N LEU A 92 7.18 32.47 6.63
CA LEU A 92 7.41 31.13 7.18
C LEU A 92 7.10 30.01 6.18
N ALA A 93 6.16 30.23 5.25
CA ALA A 93 5.76 29.24 4.25
C ALA A 93 6.93 28.76 3.38
N ASN A 94 7.84 29.69 3.04
CA ASN A 94 8.99 29.40 2.20
C ASN A 94 10.25 29.03 2.99
N ASP A 95 10.29 29.30 4.30
CA ASP A 95 11.44 29.03 5.14
C ASP A 95 11.67 27.53 5.36
N GLU A 96 12.82 27.01 4.95
CA GLU A 96 13.08 25.56 5.00
C GLU A 96 13.23 25.03 6.43
N PHE A 97 13.90 25.78 7.30
CA PHE A 97 14.13 25.37 8.69
C PHE A 97 12.84 25.35 9.50
N PHE A 98 12.00 26.38 9.35
CA PHE A 98 10.68 26.41 9.95
C PHE A 98 9.81 25.26 9.44
N GLN A 99 9.76 25.02 8.12
CA GLN A 99 8.94 23.93 7.58
C GLN A 99 9.41 22.54 8.06
N LEU A 100 10.72 22.35 8.25
CA LEU A 100 11.26 21.14 8.86
C LEU A 100 10.79 20.97 10.31
N LYS A 101 10.92 22.01 11.15
CA LYS A 101 10.47 21.99 12.55
C LYS A 101 8.96 21.81 12.67
N ARG A 102 8.19 22.52 11.84
CA ARG A 102 6.73 22.38 11.73
C ARG A 102 6.35 20.93 11.40
N SER A 103 7.03 20.30 10.44
CA SER A 103 6.75 18.90 10.07
C SER A 103 7.10 17.93 11.19
N LEU A 104 8.22 18.16 11.89
CA LEU A 104 8.60 17.38 13.07
C LEU A 104 7.54 17.49 14.19
N TYR A 105 7.04 18.69 14.45
CA TYR A 105 5.96 18.91 15.40
C TYR A 105 4.67 18.21 14.97
N ALA A 106 4.25 18.37 13.71
CA ALA A 106 3.05 17.76 13.15
C ALA A 106 3.08 16.22 13.29
N LYS A 107 4.23 15.59 13.03
CA LYS A 107 4.42 14.14 13.25
C LYS A 107 4.11 13.73 14.69
N LYS A 108 4.65 14.47 15.66
CA LYS A 108 4.43 14.18 17.09
C LYS A 108 2.99 14.43 17.50
N PHE A 109 2.42 15.54 17.04
CA PHE A 109 1.01 15.87 17.22
C PHE A 109 0.09 14.77 16.72
N PHE A 110 0.23 14.34 15.46
CA PHE A 110 -0.65 13.30 14.91
C PHE A 110 -0.43 11.97 15.61
N SER A 111 0.81 11.59 15.91
CA SER A 111 1.08 10.36 16.67
C SER A 111 0.34 10.33 18.00
N GLU A 112 0.29 11.47 18.71
CA GLU A 112 -0.44 11.58 19.97
C GLU A 112 -1.95 11.64 19.76
N CYS A 113 -2.42 12.39 18.76
CA CYS A 113 -3.84 12.50 18.39
C CYS A 113 -4.45 11.11 18.14
N TYR A 114 -3.84 10.29 17.28
CA TYR A 114 -4.36 8.96 16.98
C TYR A 114 -4.24 8.00 18.18
N SER A 115 -3.16 8.10 18.98
CA SER A 115 -3.01 7.26 20.17
C SER A 115 -4.14 7.54 21.17
N LEU A 116 -4.35 8.81 21.54
CA LEU A 116 -5.39 9.22 22.47
C LEU A 116 -6.80 8.92 21.92
N ALA A 117 -7.03 9.10 20.62
CA ALA A 117 -8.30 8.77 19.99
C ALA A 117 -8.59 7.26 20.02
N SER A 118 -7.56 6.41 19.90
CA SER A 118 -7.71 4.95 19.90
C SER A 118 -7.99 4.36 21.29
N GLU A 119 -7.64 5.06 22.36
CA GLU A 119 -7.85 4.63 23.75
C GLU A 119 -9.29 4.88 24.26
N GLN A 120 -10.10 5.60 23.49
CA GLN A 120 -11.47 5.94 23.87
C GLN A 120 -12.46 4.78 23.68
N LYS A 121 -13.67 4.93 24.24
CA LYS A 121 -14.78 4.00 23.98
C LYS A 121 -15.06 3.93 22.47
N ARG A 122 -15.56 2.78 22.00
CA ARG A 122 -15.63 2.43 20.57
C ARG A 122 -16.34 3.45 19.68
N GLU A 123 -17.45 4.04 20.14
CA GLU A 123 -18.16 5.09 19.39
C GLU A 123 -17.31 6.36 19.37
N THR A 124 -17.04 6.96 20.53
CA THR A 124 -16.23 8.19 20.67
C THR A 124 -14.86 8.12 20.00
N SER A 125 -14.26 6.93 19.95
CA SER A 125 -13.00 6.68 19.25
C SER A 125 -13.11 6.97 17.75
N LYS A 126 -14.22 6.60 17.10
CA LYS A 126 -14.43 6.89 15.67
C LYS A 126 -14.51 8.40 15.40
N GLU A 127 -15.26 9.13 16.22
CA GLU A 127 -15.34 10.59 16.07
C GLU A 127 -14.00 11.27 16.35
N ALA A 128 -13.26 10.80 17.37
CA ALA A 128 -11.93 11.31 17.69
C ALA A 128 -10.92 11.04 16.58
N ILE A 129 -10.90 9.83 16.01
CA ILE A 129 -10.06 9.48 14.85
C ILE A 129 -10.41 10.37 13.65
N LYS A 130 -11.70 10.60 13.38
CA LYS A 130 -12.14 11.49 12.30
C LYS A 130 -11.70 12.94 12.50
N ALA A 131 -11.62 13.42 13.75
CA ALA A 131 -11.06 14.74 14.04
C ALA A 131 -9.56 14.79 13.70
N CYS A 132 -8.78 13.75 14.07
CA CYS A 132 -7.37 13.64 13.67
C CYS A 132 -7.22 13.57 12.14
N ASP A 133 -8.05 12.79 11.45
CA ASP A 133 -8.07 12.69 9.97
C ASP A 133 -8.27 14.07 9.32
N THR A 134 -9.20 14.87 9.86
CA THR A 134 -9.51 16.21 9.33
C THR A 134 -8.30 17.13 9.43
N GLU A 135 -7.64 17.15 10.58
CA GLU A 135 -6.45 17.98 10.80
C GLU A 135 -5.26 17.50 9.97
N LEU A 136 -5.08 16.18 9.84
CA LEU A 136 -4.01 15.59 9.05
C LEU A 136 -4.17 15.91 7.57
N ASN A 137 -5.38 15.75 7.02
CA ASN A 137 -5.65 16.06 5.62
C ASN A 137 -5.44 17.55 5.33
N SER A 138 -5.88 18.45 6.24
CA SER A 138 -5.63 19.88 6.12
C SER A 138 -4.13 20.20 6.16
N PHE A 139 -3.39 19.63 7.13
CA PHE A 139 -1.94 19.80 7.22
C PHE A 139 -1.23 19.40 5.93
N TRP A 140 -1.55 18.20 5.42
CA TRP A 140 -0.92 17.66 4.22
C TRP A 140 -1.20 18.53 3.00
N PHE A 141 -2.45 18.98 2.84
CA PHE A 141 -2.86 19.83 1.73
C PHE A 141 -2.06 21.13 1.64
N PHE A 142 -1.77 21.77 2.78
CA PHE A 142 -1.03 23.03 2.85
C PHE A 142 0.49 22.86 3.10
N SER A 143 0.98 21.63 3.24
CA SER A 143 2.40 21.35 3.44
C SER A 143 3.20 21.44 2.13
N LYS A 144 4.54 21.45 2.25
CA LYS A 144 5.45 21.25 1.11
C LYS A 144 5.40 19.82 0.54
N LYS A 145 4.61 18.92 1.15
CA LYS A 145 4.43 17.50 0.77
C LYS A 145 5.76 16.76 0.69
N ASP A 146 6.59 16.95 1.70
CA ASP A 146 7.86 16.24 1.82
C ASP A 146 7.63 14.71 1.78
N PRO A 147 8.39 13.95 0.99
CA PRO A 147 8.20 12.50 0.87
C PRO A 147 8.37 11.75 2.19
N ASP A 148 9.40 12.05 2.99
CA ASP A 148 9.65 11.32 4.23
C ASP A 148 8.53 11.57 5.24
N ILE A 149 8.05 12.82 5.33
CA ILE A 149 6.86 13.14 6.13
C ILE A 149 5.62 12.41 5.60
N GLY A 150 5.43 12.37 4.28
CA GLY A 150 4.33 11.63 3.65
C GLY A 150 4.32 10.15 4.06
N LEU A 151 5.47 9.47 3.96
CA LEU A 151 5.59 8.06 4.35
C LEU A 151 5.26 7.84 5.83
N GLU A 152 5.74 8.72 6.71
CA GLU A 152 5.47 8.61 8.14
C GLU A 152 3.99 8.84 8.48
N LEU A 153 3.34 9.79 7.81
CA LEU A 153 1.90 10.03 7.96
C LEU A 153 1.08 8.86 7.40
N ALA A 154 1.49 8.28 6.27
CA ALA A 154 0.85 7.09 5.71
C ALA A 154 0.95 5.89 6.66
N ALA A 155 2.14 5.64 7.23
CA ALA A 155 2.33 4.59 8.23
C ALA A 155 1.46 4.80 9.48
N LEU A 156 1.22 6.07 9.86
CA LEU A 156 0.32 6.40 10.95
C LEU A 156 -1.14 6.07 10.59
N ILE A 157 -1.60 6.45 9.39
CA ILE A 157 -2.93 6.13 8.89
C ILE A 157 -3.14 4.61 8.82
N GLU A 158 -2.14 3.83 8.38
CA GLU A 158 -2.21 2.37 8.31
C GLU A 158 -2.28 1.70 9.68
N LYS A 159 -1.70 2.33 10.71
CA LYS A 159 -1.65 1.79 12.08
C LYS A 159 -2.99 1.91 12.82
N TYR A 160 -3.81 2.90 12.47
CA TYR A 160 -5.05 3.24 13.18
C TYR A 160 -6.26 3.07 12.23
N PRO A 161 -7.50 2.94 12.74
CA PRO A 161 -8.70 2.79 11.91
C PRO A 161 -9.12 4.12 11.24
N SER A 162 -8.18 4.79 10.59
CA SER A 162 -8.38 6.05 9.86
C SER A 162 -9.27 5.83 8.63
N THR A 163 -10.01 6.87 8.26
CA THR A 163 -10.83 6.89 7.04
C THR A 163 -10.09 7.44 5.83
N LEU A 164 -8.87 7.96 6.02
CA LEU A 164 -8.06 8.54 4.97
C LEU A 164 -7.47 7.46 4.06
N LYS A 165 -7.50 7.73 2.76
CA LYS A 165 -6.71 6.97 1.80
C LYS A 165 -5.24 7.35 1.95
N THR A 166 -4.34 6.36 1.90
CA THR A 166 -2.90 6.57 2.07
C THR A 166 -2.19 7.03 0.79
N TRP A 167 -2.76 6.74 -0.39
CA TRP A 167 -2.12 7.07 -1.69
C TRP A 167 -1.68 8.55 -1.82
N PRO A 168 -2.46 9.57 -1.43
CA PRO A 168 -2.04 10.97 -1.52
C PRO A 168 -0.72 11.30 -0.80
N PHE A 169 -0.32 10.50 0.18
CA PHE A 169 0.91 10.66 0.94
C PHE A 169 2.13 10.02 0.24
N TYR A 170 1.91 8.98 -0.57
CA TYR A 170 2.95 8.33 -1.37
C TYR A 170 3.21 9.02 -2.71
N GLN A 171 2.27 9.85 -3.21
CA GLN A 171 2.36 10.50 -4.52
C GLN A 171 3.66 11.29 -4.76
N ARG A 172 4.20 11.96 -3.73
CA ARG A 172 5.46 12.70 -3.90
C ARG A 172 6.64 11.75 -4.03
N ALA A 173 6.66 10.67 -3.25
CA ALA A 173 7.74 9.68 -3.22
C ALA A 173 7.95 8.99 -4.59
N VAL A 174 6.90 8.90 -5.41
CA VAL A 174 6.98 8.27 -6.74
C VAL A 174 7.32 9.25 -7.86
N ASN A 175 7.56 10.53 -7.58
CA ASN A 175 7.92 11.53 -8.60
C ASN A 175 9.30 11.24 -9.22
N ASP A 176 9.43 11.45 -10.54
CA ASP A 176 10.63 11.18 -11.33
C ASP A 176 11.95 11.73 -10.78
N SER A 177 11.93 12.89 -10.14
CA SER A 177 13.15 13.52 -9.61
C SER A 177 13.76 12.77 -8.43
N ILE A 178 12.95 12.01 -7.69
CA ILE A 178 13.34 11.33 -6.44
C ILE A 178 12.95 9.84 -6.40
N ALA A 179 12.29 9.33 -7.44
CA ALA A 179 11.82 7.95 -7.51
C ALA A 179 12.90 6.91 -7.20
N ASN A 180 14.16 7.16 -7.60
CA ASN A 180 15.28 6.27 -7.33
C ASN A 180 15.55 6.07 -5.84
N LEU A 181 15.23 7.04 -4.98
CA LEU A 181 15.48 6.98 -3.54
C LEU A 181 14.34 6.29 -2.79
N TYR A 182 13.10 6.42 -3.27
CA TYR A 182 11.92 6.02 -2.52
C TYR A 182 11.19 4.80 -3.10
N CYS A 183 11.20 4.58 -4.42
CA CYS A 183 10.45 3.46 -5.03
C CYS A 183 11.06 2.07 -4.75
N GLU A 184 12.26 2.02 -4.17
CA GLU A 184 12.84 0.79 -3.64
C GLU A 184 12.30 0.42 -2.25
N LYS A 185 11.68 1.37 -1.53
CA LYS A 185 11.18 1.13 -0.17
C LYS A 185 9.93 0.22 -0.21
N PRO A 186 9.86 -0.86 0.58
CA PRO A 186 8.77 -1.85 0.49
C PRO A 186 7.36 -1.31 0.72
N ASP A 187 7.22 -0.31 1.59
CA ASP A 187 5.97 0.41 1.85
C ASP A 187 5.50 1.19 0.61
N VAL A 188 6.41 1.91 -0.06
CA VAL A 188 6.13 2.60 -1.33
C VAL A 188 5.73 1.60 -2.41
N GLN A 189 6.45 0.48 -2.55
CA GLN A 189 6.11 -0.55 -3.52
C GLN A 189 4.71 -1.12 -3.29
N ARG A 190 4.37 -1.41 -2.02
CA ARG A 190 3.04 -1.89 -1.63
C ARG A 190 1.96 -0.86 -1.95
N ALA A 191 2.21 0.41 -1.66
CA ALA A 191 1.27 1.50 -1.94
C ALA A 191 1.03 1.67 -3.44
N VAL A 192 2.09 1.61 -4.26
CA VAL A 192 1.97 1.69 -5.72
C VAL A 192 1.22 0.50 -6.28
N ILE A 193 1.58 -0.73 -5.88
CA ILE A 193 0.88 -1.93 -6.33
C ILE A 193 -0.59 -1.89 -5.90
N GLY A 194 -0.87 -1.46 -4.67
CA GLY A 194 -2.23 -1.26 -4.18
C GLY A 194 -3.01 -0.24 -5.02
N LYS A 195 -2.36 0.85 -5.43
CA LYS A 195 -3.00 1.86 -6.29
C LYS A 195 -3.28 1.34 -7.70
N LEU A 196 -2.31 0.65 -8.31
CA LEU A 196 -2.49 -0.02 -9.60
C LEU A 196 -3.61 -1.06 -9.53
N THR A 197 -3.71 -1.79 -8.42
CA THR A 197 -4.80 -2.72 -8.15
C THR A 197 -6.13 -1.99 -8.12
N GLU A 198 -6.28 -0.96 -7.26
CA GLU A 198 -7.51 -0.16 -7.12
C GLU A 198 -8.00 0.36 -8.48
N GLU A 199 -7.11 0.97 -9.27
CA GLU A 199 -7.45 1.54 -10.57
C GLU A 199 -7.72 0.51 -11.66
N SER A 200 -7.17 -0.71 -11.56
CA SER A 200 -7.48 -1.80 -12.49
C SER A 200 -8.86 -2.41 -12.28
N PHE A 201 -9.51 -2.14 -11.14
CA PHE A 201 -10.90 -2.53 -10.86
C PHE A 201 -11.89 -1.38 -11.01
N ASP A 202 -11.42 -0.22 -11.47
CA ASP A 202 -12.31 0.88 -11.80
C ASP A 202 -13.21 0.47 -12.98
N LYS A 203 -14.49 0.85 -12.93
CA LYS A 203 -15.46 0.55 -14.00
C LYS A 203 -15.07 1.20 -15.32
N ASP A 204 -14.32 2.29 -15.24
CA ASP A 204 -13.85 3.05 -16.39
C ASP A 204 -12.48 2.56 -16.90
N PHE A 205 -11.95 1.47 -16.35
CA PHE A 205 -10.69 0.89 -16.83
C PHE A 205 -10.90 0.15 -18.16
N ASP A 206 -10.09 0.52 -19.15
CA ASP A 206 -10.15 0.06 -20.55
C ASP A 206 -9.22 -1.13 -20.84
N ASP A 207 -8.79 -1.86 -19.81
CA ASP A 207 -7.76 -2.91 -19.88
C ASP A 207 -6.39 -2.45 -20.42
N ASN A 208 -6.14 -1.14 -20.54
CA ASN A 208 -4.87 -0.59 -21.01
C ASN A 208 -3.87 -0.39 -19.85
N TYR A 209 -3.21 -1.48 -19.48
CA TYR A 209 -2.20 -1.47 -18.42
C TYR A 209 -1.01 -0.54 -18.69
N LYS A 210 -0.65 -0.31 -19.96
CA LYS A 210 0.45 0.62 -20.29
C LYS A 210 0.09 2.06 -19.91
N ASN A 211 -1.13 2.48 -20.24
CA ASN A 211 -1.67 3.79 -19.85
C ASN A 211 -1.84 3.89 -18.33
N LEU A 212 -2.40 2.86 -17.69
CA LEU A 212 -2.56 2.80 -16.24
C LEU A 212 -1.21 3.01 -15.52
N ILE A 213 -0.17 2.27 -15.91
CA ILE A 213 1.16 2.41 -15.33
C ILE A 213 1.64 3.85 -15.46
N SER A 214 1.57 4.43 -16.66
CA SER A 214 2.07 5.79 -16.92
C SER A 214 1.33 6.88 -16.15
N ARG A 215 0.06 6.65 -15.79
CA ARG A 215 -0.75 7.57 -14.97
C ARG A 215 -0.37 7.51 -13.50
N VAL A 216 -0.08 6.31 -12.99
CA VAL A 216 0.13 6.08 -11.55
C VAL A 216 1.58 6.30 -11.15
N VAL A 217 2.54 5.84 -11.96
CA VAL A 217 3.97 5.94 -11.66
C VAL A 217 4.84 6.20 -12.90
N PRO A 218 5.92 6.97 -12.75
CA PRO A 218 6.92 7.09 -13.79
C PRO A 218 7.71 5.80 -14.02
N ASP A 219 8.32 5.68 -15.20
CA ASP A 219 9.07 4.48 -15.61
C ASP A 219 10.22 4.13 -14.66
N LYS A 220 10.91 5.13 -14.09
CA LYS A 220 11.97 4.91 -13.10
C LYS A 220 11.46 4.20 -11.87
N CYS A 221 10.30 4.64 -11.36
CA CYS A 221 9.66 4.04 -10.21
C CYS A 221 9.16 2.62 -10.54
N PHE A 222 8.51 2.45 -11.69
CA PHE A 222 8.03 1.14 -12.14
C PHE A 222 9.17 0.11 -12.26
N THR A 223 10.34 0.52 -12.76
CA THR A 223 11.52 -0.35 -12.85
C THR A 223 11.91 -0.94 -11.49
N LYS A 224 11.71 -0.19 -10.40
CA LYS A 224 11.98 -0.68 -9.02
C LYS A 224 10.93 -1.67 -8.53
N LEU A 225 9.73 -1.70 -9.11
CA LEU A 225 8.66 -2.66 -8.77
C LEU A 225 8.87 -4.04 -9.38
N ILE A 226 9.65 -4.14 -10.47
CA ILE A 226 9.81 -5.38 -11.25
C ILE A 226 10.14 -6.60 -10.35
N PRO A 227 11.09 -6.54 -9.40
CA PRO A 227 11.37 -7.68 -8.53
C PRO A 227 10.16 -8.10 -7.69
N ALA A 228 9.43 -7.15 -7.11
CA ALA A 228 8.24 -7.43 -6.32
C ALA A 228 7.10 -8.01 -7.17
N LEU A 229 6.94 -7.55 -8.42
CA LEU A 229 5.95 -8.09 -9.36
C LEU A 229 6.30 -9.54 -9.76
N ARG A 230 7.58 -9.83 -10.02
CA ARG A 230 8.04 -11.20 -10.32
C ARG A 230 7.85 -12.15 -9.14
N LEU A 231 8.17 -11.69 -7.93
CA LEU A 231 7.88 -12.45 -6.71
C LEU A 231 6.37 -12.71 -6.56
N SER A 232 5.52 -11.73 -6.89
CA SER A 232 4.06 -11.90 -6.84
C SER A 232 3.56 -12.97 -7.81
N LEU A 233 4.18 -13.10 -9.00
CA LEU A 233 3.83 -14.16 -9.96
C LEU A 233 4.12 -15.56 -9.42
N GLN A 234 5.26 -15.72 -8.74
CA GLN A 234 5.80 -17.02 -8.33
C GLN A 234 5.35 -17.44 -6.92
N SER A 235 4.99 -16.49 -6.07
CA SER A 235 4.61 -16.74 -4.69
C SER A 235 3.35 -17.61 -4.59
N SER A 236 3.40 -18.64 -3.76
CA SER A 236 2.26 -19.48 -3.45
C SER A 236 1.23 -18.81 -2.52
N ILE A 237 1.65 -17.76 -1.80
CA ILE A 237 0.82 -17.02 -0.83
C ILE A 237 0.02 -15.92 -1.54
N THR A 238 0.50 -15.45 -2.69
CA THR A 238 -0.16 -14.41 -3.48
C THR A 238 -1.44 -14.95 -4.13
N ASN A 239 -2.55 -14.24 -3.97
CA ASN A 239 -3.83 -14.65 -4.53
C ASN A 239 -3.86 -14.51 -6.07
N GLY A 240 -4.82 -15.17 -6.72
CA GLY A 240 -4.94 -15.17 -8.19
C GLY A 240 -5.04 -13.76 -8.80
N LEU A 241 -5.72 -12.85 -8.12
CA LEU A 241 -5.92 -11.46 -8.56
C LEU A 241 -4.60 -10.67 -8.63
N GLN A 242 -3.77 -10.81 -7.60
CA GLN A 242 -2.46 -10.16 -7.53
C GLN A 242 -1.48 -10.76 -8.54
N LYS A 243 -1.54 -12.09 -8.77
CA LYS A 243 -0.76 -12.75 -9.84
C LYS A 243 -1.16 -12.23 -11.21
N GLU A 244 -2.46 -12.13 -11.45
CA GLU A 244 -3.02 -11.62 -12.68
C GLU A 244 -2.64 -10.16 -12.95
N LEU A 245 -2.71 -9.31 -11.91
CA LEU A 245 -2.23 -7.93 -12.01
C LEU A 245 -0.72 -7.89 -12.33
N ALA A 246 0.10 -8.66 -11.61
CA ALA A 246 1.54 -8.70 -11.86
C ALA A 246 1.87 -9.15 -13.29
N MET A 247 1.17 -10.17 -13.79
CA MET A 247 1.28 -10.67 -15.16
C MET A 247 0.96 -9.55 -16.16
N ASN A 248 -0.17 -8.88 -15.98
CA ASN A 248 -0.62 -7.82 -16.88
C ASN A 248 0.34 -6.62 -16.87
N LEU A 249 0.81 -6.19 -15.70
CA LEU A 249 1.74 -5.07 -15.56
C LEU A 249 3.10 -5.37 -16.22
N LEU A 250 3.66 -6.56 -16.00
CA LEU A 250 4.94 -6.97 -16.59
C LEU A 250 4.80 -7.19 -18.10
N SER A 251 3.69 -7.79 -18.56
CA SER A 251 3.40 -8.00 -19.98
C SER A 251 3.25 -6.67 -20.74
N ALA A 252 2.54 -5.70 -20.16
CA ALA A 252 2.34 -4.38 -20.77
C ALA A 252 3.64 -3.59 -21.02
N LYS A 253 4.73 -3.95 -20.31
CA LYS A 253 6.07 -3.38 -20.49
C LYS A 253 7.02 -4.31 -21.24
N GLY A 254 6.57 -5.48 -21.69
CA GLY A 254 7.40 -6.46 -22.39
C GLY A 254 8.52 -7.03 -21.52
N LEU A 255 8.30 -7.16 -20.21
CA LEU A 255 9.32 -7.54 -19.22
C LEU A 255 9.25 -9.01 -18.80
N LEU A 256 8.29 -9.76 -19.33
CA LEU A 256 8.14 -11.20 -19.09
C LEU A 256 9.04 -11.99 -20.02
N THR A 257 9.77 -12.95 -19.46
CA THR A 257 10.39 -14.01 -20.26
C THR A 257 9.36 -15.06 -20.66
N LYS A 258 9.64 -15.81 -21.72
CA LYS A 258 8.78 -16.94 -22.11
C LYS A 258 8.62 -17.94 -20.96
N GLU A 259 9.69 -18.21 -20.22
CA GLU A 259 9.65 -19.09 -19.04
C GLU A 259 8.73 -18.56 -17.93
N GLU A 260 8.71 -17.25 -17.66
CA GLU A 260 7.80 -16.66 -16.68
C GLU A 260 6.33 -16.77 -17.11
N GLU A 261 6.05 -16.57 -18.40
CA GLU A 261 4.71 -16.73 -18.97
C GLU A 261 4.24 -18.19 -18.90
N ASP A 262 5.12 -19.14 -19.23
CA ASP A 262 4.83 -20.57 -19.20
C ASP A 262 4.60 -21.05 -17.75
N LEU A 263 5.41 -20.60 -16.78
CA LEU A 263 5.20 -20.90 -15.36
C LEU A 263 3.86 -20.31 -14.86
N TYR A 264 3.56 -19.05 -15.19
CA TYR A 264 2.29 -18.42 -14.85
C TYR A 264 1.11 -19.20 -15.42
N ALA A 265 1.17 -19.64 -16.68
CA ALA A 265 0.12 -20.43 -17.31
C ALA A 265 -0.16 -21.73 -16.56
N VAL A 266 0.89 -22.44 -16.13
CA VAL A 266 0.76 -23.65 -15.30
C VAL A 266 0.06 -23.31 -13.98
N ILE A 267 0.57 -22.32 -13.25
CA ILE A 267 0.02 -21.90 -11.95
C ILE A 267 -1.45 -21.48 -12.08
N TYR A 268 -1.79 -20.69 -13.09
CA TYR A 268 -3.13 -20.17 -13.34
C TYR A 268 -4.14 -21.28 -13.62
N LEU A 269 -3.79 -22.27 -14.44
CA LEU A 269 -4.68 -23.40 -14.75
C LEU A 269 -4.88 -24.33 -13.56
N LEU A 270 -3.86 -24.47 -12.69
CA LEU A 270 -3.96 -25.29 -11.49
C LEU A 270 -4.70 -24.60 -10.33
N ASP A 271 -4.67 -23.26 -10.27
CA ASP A 271 -5.33 -22.48 -9.22
C ASP A 271 -6.85 -22.26 -9.45
N GLY A 272 -7.43 -22.94 -10.45
CA GLY A 272 -8.85 -22.80 -10.78
C GLY A 272 -9.10 -21.56 -11.65
N PRO A 273 -8.83 -21.64 -12.97
CA PRO A 273 -8.88 -20.49 -13.86
C PRO A 273 -10.30 -19.90 -13.94
N VAL A 274 -10.45 -18.76 -14.58
CA VAL A 274 -11.75 -18.22 -15.05
C VAL A 274 -11.80 -18.30 -16.57
N VAL A 275 -12.97 -18.63 -17.14
CA VAL A 275 -13.15 -18.67 -18.59
C VAL A 275 -12.95 -17.27 -19.18
N GLY A 276 -12.11 -17.17 -20.22
CA GLY A 276 -11.81 -15.91 -20.90
C GLY A 276 -10.47 -15.96 -21.61
N ASP A 277 -10.00 -14.81 -22.10
CA ASP A 277 -8.79 -14.70 -22.92
C ASP A 277 -7.53 -15.20 -22.20
N LYS A 278 -7.46 -15.03 -20.88
CA LYS A 278 -6.34 -15.53 -20.06
C LYS A 278 -6.33 -17.05 -19.98
N MET A 279 -7.49 -17.69 -19.92
CA MET A 279 -7.57 -19.14 -20.01
C MET A 279 -7.15 -19.63 -21.39
N ASN A 280 -7.56 -18.95 -22.47
CA ASN A 280 -7.13 -19.29 -23.83
C ASN A 280 -5.61 -19.13 -24.00
N LEU A 281 -5.04 -18.05 -23.46
CA LEU A 281 -3.62 -17.80 -23.45
C LEU A 281 -2.87 -18.90 -22.68
N ALA A 282 -3.29 -19.19 -21.45
CA ALA A 282 -2.66 -20.22 -20.62
C ALA A 282 -2.77 -21.61 -21.28
N TRP A 283 -3.93 -21.93 -21.86
CA TRP A 283 -4.15 -23.16 -22.60
C TRP A 283 -3.15 -23.34 -23.74
N LYS A 284 -3.05 -22.33 -24.60
CA LYS A 284 -2.11 -22.31 -25.73
C LYS A 284 -0.66 -22.46 -25.26
N ARG A 285 -0.28 -21.83 -24.15
CA ARG A 285 1.08 -21.94 -23.59
C ARG A 285 1.41 -23.37 -23.14
N ILE A 286 0.45 -24.07 -22.52
CA ILE A 286 0.64 -25.49 -22.20
C ILE A 286 0.78 -26.34 -23.45
N GLU A 287 0.01 -26.06 -24.51
CA GLU A 287 0.20 -26.74 -25.81
C GLU A 287 1.58 -26.46 -26.41
N ASP A 288 2.04 -25.22 -26.36
CA ASP A 288 3.37 -24.83 -26.85
C ASP A 288 4.51 -25.50 -26.04
N LEU A 289 4.30 -25.79 -24.76
CA LEU A 289 5.27 -26.53 -23.94
C LEU A 289 5.49 -27.98 -24.43
N SER A 290 4.52 -28.57 -25.15
CA SER A 290 4.65 -29.92 -25.71
C SER A 290 5.83 -30.04 -26.68
N SER A 291 6.21 -28.96 -27.34
CA SER A 291 7.25 -28.97 -28.39
C SER A 291 8.68 -29.00 -27.85
N SER A 292 8.90 -28.77 -26.54
CA SER A 292 10.24 -28.66 -25.96
C SER A 292 10.34 -29.34 -24.59
N PHE A 293 10.86 -30.57 -24.58
CA PHE A 293 11.17 -31.30 -23.35
C PHE A 293 12.08 -30.47 -22.41
N LYS A 294 13.09 -29.79 -22.96
CA LYS A 294 14.00 -28.94 -22.17
C LYS A 294 13.25 -27.82 -21.44
N ASN A 295 12.28 -27.18 -22.09
CA ASN A 295 11.48 -26.14 -21.45
C ASN A 295 10.57 -26.72 -20.36
N ARG A 296 9.92 -27.86 -20.63
CA ARG A 296 9.13 -28.56 -19.61
C ARG A 296 9.94 -28.90 -18.38
N GLN A 297 11.16 -29.41 -18.55
CA GLN A 297 12.05 -29.68 -17.41
C GLN A 297 12.41 -28.42 -16.64
N LYS A 298 12.73 -27.30 -17.32
CA LYS A 298 12.97 -26.01 -16.63
C LYS A 298 11.76 -25.57 -15.80
N ILE A 299 10.56 -25.61 -16.38
CA ILE A 299 9.33 -25.21 -15.68
C ILE A 299 9.04 -26.17 -14.52
N LEU A 300 9.25 -27.47 -14.71
CA LEU A 300 9.10 -28.48 -13.67
C LEU A 300 10.03 -28.21 -12.49
N GLU A 301 11.30 -27.88 -12.74
CA GLU A 301 12.24 -27.50 -11.67
C GLU A 301 11.81 -26.24 -10.93
N GLN A 302 11.19 -25.26 -11.61
CA GLN A 302 10.63 -24.10 -10.92
C GLN A 302 9.42 -24.48 -10.04
N ILE A 303 8.54 -25.34 -10.54
CA ILE A 303 7.37 -25.85 -9.79
C ILE A 303 7.81 -26.62 -8.55
N LYS A 304 8.84 -27.47 -8.66
CA LYS A 304 9.43 -28.22 -7.53
C LYS A 304 9.96 -27.34 -6.40
N ASN A 305 10.36 -26.11 -6.73
CA ASN A 305 10.88 -25.14 -5.77
C ASN A 305 9.80 -24.21 -5.20
N LEU A 306 8.53 -24.37 -5.60
CA LEU A 306 7.44 -23.61 -5.02
C LEU A 306 7.19 -24.07 -3.58
N PRO A 307 6.97 -23.16 -2.62
CA PRO A 307 6.63 -23.55 -1.26
C PRO A 307 5.31 -24.32 -1.21
N ILE A 308 4.35 -23.99 -2.09
CA ILE A 308 3.08 -24.71 -2.28
C ILE A 308 2.73 -24.80 -3.75
N ILE A 309 2.47 -26.02 -4.25
CA ILE A 309 1.96 -26.25 -5.60
C ILE A 309 0.46 -25.94 -5.62
N PRO A 310 -0.02 -25.03 -6.49
CA PRO A 310 -1.45 -24.77 -6.65
C PRO A 310 -2.16 -26.04 -7.12
N ASP A 311 -3.32 -26.33 -6.54
CA ASP A 311 -4.03 -27.60 -6.76
C ASP A 311 -5.56 -27.47 -6.73
N LYS A 312 -6.07 -26.23 -6.69
CA LYS A 312 -7.51 -25.97 -6.51
C LYS A 312 -8.34 -26.58 -7.62
N ILE A 313 -7.78 -26.79 -8.81
CA ILE A 313 -8.47 -27.43 -9.92
C ILE A 313 -8.95 -28.85 -9.59
N PHE A 314 -8.26 -29.59 -8.71
CA PHE A 314 -8.62 -30.98 -8.39
C PHE A 314 -9.91 -31.09 -7.56
N LYS A 315 -10.32 -30.01 -6.89
CA LYS A 315 -11.58 -29.91 -6.16
C LYS A 315 -12.66 -29.12 -6.90
N ASP A 316 -12.43 -28.77 -8.17
CA ASP A 316 -13.43 -28.02 -8.95
C ASP A 316 -14.71 -28.87 -9.07
N PRO A 317 -15.89 -28.33 -8.64
CA PRO A 317 -17.14 -29.06 -8.74
C PRO A 317 -17.55 -29.36 -10.19
N ASN A 318 -17.02 -28.61 -11.16
CA ASN A 318 -17.19 -28.87 -12.59
C ASN A 318 -16.20 -29.94 -13.06
N LEU A 319 -16.56 -31.20 -12.85
CA LEU A 319 -15.73 -32.34 -13.23
C LEU A 319 -15.33 -32.36 -14.73
N PRO A 320 -16.22 -32.03 -15.70
CA PRO A 320 -15.81 -31.92 -17.11
C PRO A 320 -14.67 -30.92 -17.32
N ARG A 321 -14.74 -29.76 -16.67
CA ARG A 321 -13.70 -28.73 -16.75
C ARG A 321 -12.38 -29.19 -16.13
N HIS A 322 -12.44 -29.75 -14.93
CA HIS A 322 -11.30 -30.36 -14.26
C HIS A 322 -10.62 -31.40 -15.18
N LYS A 323 -11.37 -32.36 -15.72
CA LYS A 323 -10.84 -33.37 -16.64
C LYS A 323 -10.20 -32.76 -17.88
N ALA A 324 -10.83 -31.74 -18.48
CA ALA A 324 -10.29 -31.08 -19.67
C ALA A 324 -8.91 -30.45 -19.41
N ILE A 325 -8.76 -29.74 -18.28
CA ILE A 325 -7.49 -29.10 -17.90
C ILE A 325 -6.43 -30.17 -17.59
N ILE A 326 -6.76 -31.22 -16.85
CA ILE A 326 -5.76 -32.24 -16.52
C ILE A 326 -5.38 -33.09 -17.74
N ASN A 327 -6.31 -33.35 -18.67
CA ASN A 327 -6.00 -33.97 -19.96
C ASN A 327 -5.05 -33.09 -20.80
N LEU A 328 -5.19 -31.77 -20.72
CA LEU A 328 -4.24 -30.84 -21.36
C LEU A 328 -2.83 -31.03 -20.80
N PHE A 329 -2.68 -31.12 -19.48
CA PHE A 329 -1.39 -31.43 -18.84
C PHE A 329 -0.90 -32.83 -19.19
N ALA A 330 -1.73 -33.86 -19.15
CA ALA A 330 -1.33 -35.23 -19.47
C ALA A 330 -0.78 -35.35 -20.89
N LYS A 331 -1.39 -34.64 -21.84
CA LYS A 331 -0.96 -34.64 -23.25
C LYS A 331 0.33 -33.85 -23.48
N ASN A 332 0.47 -32.68 -22.85
CA ASN A 332 1.49 -31.71 -23.24
C ASN A 332 2.61 -31.51 -22.21
N PHE A 333 2.35 -31.85 -20.94
CA PHE A 333 3.30 -31.75 -19.83
C PHE A 333 3.12 -32.91 -18.82
N PRO A 334 3.23 -34.18 -19.27
CA PRO A 334 2.98 -35.35 -18.41
C PRO A 334 3.97 -35.45 -17.23
N GLU A 335 5.17 -34.90 -17.37
CA GLU A 335 6.20 -34.95 -16.33
C GLU A 335 5.75 -34.22 -15.05
N PHE A 336 4.94 -33.16 -15.18
CA PHE A 336 4.34 -32.46 -14.03
C PHE A 336 3.34 -33.36 -13.28
N LEU A 337 2.41 -34.02 -13.99
CA LEU A 337 1.40 -34.86 -13.33
C LEU A 337 2.02 -36.07 -12.62
N ASN A 338 3.05 -36.67 -13.23
CA ASN A 338 3.81 -37.74 -12.58
C ASN A 338 4.49 -37.25 -11.31
N TYR A 339 5.20 -36.12 -11.36
CA TYR A 339 5.84 -35.53 -10.19
C TYR A 339 4.82 -35.19 -9.09
N TYR A 340 3.68 -34.59 -9.44
CA TYR A 340 2.61 -34.28 -8.49
C TYR A 340 2.01 -35.55 -7.87
N GLY A 341 1.77 -36.59 -8.68
CA GLY A 341 1.29 -37.89 -8.21
C GLY A 341 2.27 -38.61 -7.26
N GLU A 342 3.55 -38.63 -7.59
CA GLU A 342 4.61 -39.16 -6.72
C GLU A 342 4.68 -38.39 -5.39
N SER A 343 4.60 -37.06 -5.45
CA SER A 343 4.58 -36.19 -4.27
C SER A 343 3.36 -36.46 -3.39
N CYS A 344 2.18 -36.69 -3.98
CA CYS A 344 0.97 -37.05 -3.26
C CYS A 344 1.05 -38.42 -2.60
N VAL A 345 1.59 -39.43 -3.28
CA VAL A 345 1.80 -40.76 -2.70
C VAL A 345 2.77 -40.69 -1.52
N ALA A 346 3.92 -40.01 -1.70
CA ALA A 346 4.91 -39.85 -0.64
C ALA A 346 4.35 -39.13 0.60
N TYR A 347 3.45 -38.15 0.39
CA TYR A 347 2.74 -37.49 1.47
C TYR A 347 1.76 -38.42 2.19
N LEU A 348 0.97 -39.20 1.45
CA LEU A 348 -0.01 -40.13 2.04
C LEU A 348 0.66 -41.31 2.76
N GLU A 349 1.87 -41.72 2.34
CA GLU A 349 2.72 -42.72 3.00
C GLU A 349 3.26 -42.24 4.35
N ASN A 350 3.60 -40.95 4.48
CA ASN A 350 4.26 -40.36 5.67
C ASN A 350 3.32 -39.47 6.49
N LYS A 351 2.29 -40.03 7.14
CA LYS A 351 1.36 -39.30 8.03
C LYS A 351 2.02 -38.72 9.31
N SER A 352 2.90 -37.72 9.20
CA SER A 352 3.04 -36.50 10.03
C SER A 352 4.44 -35.91 9.89
N GLU A 353 4.48 -34.59 9.65
CA GLU A 353 5.57 -33.62 9.92
C GLU A 353 6.99 -33.94 9.37
N THR A 354 7.56 -33.00 8.62
CA THR A 354 8.97 -32.96 8.17
C THR A 354 9.37 -33.81 6.96
N SER A 355 8.83 -33.48 5.78
CA SER A 355 9.70 -33.36 4.60
C SER A 355 9.52 -31.95 4.02
N SER A 356 10.57 -31.15 4.18
CA SER A 356 10.58 -29.68 4.13
C SER A 356 10.31 -29.04 2.76
N ASN A 357 9.83 -29.79 1.76
CA ASN A 357 9.46 -29.27 0.44
C ASN A 357 8.18 -29.89 -0.16
N ILE A 358 7.45 -30.75 0.56
CA ILE A 358 6.21 -31.33 0.04
C ILE A 358 5.03 -30.54 0.59
N ALA A 359 4.73 -29.44 -0.08
CA ALA A 359 3.37 -28.95 -0.07
C ALA A 359 2.48 -29.88 -0.88
N SER A 360 2.18 -30.99 -0.21
CA SER A 360 0.95 -31.72 -0.34
C SER A 360 -0.19 -30.75 -0.03
N SER A 361 -0.64 -30.18 -1.11
CA SER A 361 -1.87 -29.45 -1.16
C SER A 361 -3.02 -30.38 -0.75
N PHE A 362 -4.09 -29.80 -0.21
CA PHE A 362 -5.17 -30.54 0.47
C PHE A 362 -5.94 -31.53 -0.44
N GLN A 363 -5.67 -31.60 -1.75
CA GLN A 363 -6.48 -32.34 -2.73
C GLN A 363 -5.82 -33.59 -3.35
N CYS A 364 -4.80 -34.17 -2.70
CA CYS A 364 -4.13 -35.39 -3.19
C CYS A 364 -5.09 -36.60 -3.36
N ASN A 365 -6.08 -36.74 -2.49
CA ASN A 365 -7.04 -37.83 -2.57
C ASN A 365 -7.96 -37.69 -3.78
N GLU A 366 -8.45 -36.47 -4.02
CA GLU A 366 -9.30 -36.09 -5.13
C GLU A 366 -8.56 -36.34 -6.45
N PHE A 367 -7.33 -35.85 -6.58
CA PHE A 367 -6.51 -36.06 -7.76
C PHE A 367 -6.29 -37.55 -8.08
N LEU A 368 -5.76 -38.33 -7.13
CA LEU A 368 -5.42 -39.75 -7.37
C LEU A 368 -6.67 -40.61 -7.57
N LYS A 369 -7.78 -40.30 -6.91
CA LYS A 369 -9.07 -40.96 -7.15
C LYS A 369 -9.57 -40.69 -8.57
N THR A 370 -9.59 -39.42 -9.00
CA THR A 370 -10.03 -39.06 -10.35
C THR A 370 -9.10 -39.63 -11.43
N ALA A 371 -7.78 -39.64 -11.20
CA ALA A 371 -6.82 -40.25 -12.12
C ALA A 371 -7.14 -41.74 -12.37
N LYS A 372 -7.43 -42.50 -11.32
CA LYS A 372 -7.83 -43.91 -11.40
C LYS A 372 -9.17 -44.10 -12.13
N GLU A 373 -10.13 -43.21 -11.90
CA GLU A 373 -11.43 -43.25 -12.59
C GLU A 373 -11.28 -42.97 -14.09
N VAL A 374 -10.54 -41.93 -14.46
CA VAL A 374 -10.29 -41.54 -15.85
C VAL A 374 -9.54 -42.62 -16.62
N ARG A 375 -8.57 -43.29 -15.98
CA ARG A 375 -7.88 -44.41 -16.61
C ARG A 375 -8.84 -45.56 -16.94
N LYS A 376 -9.80 -45.84 -16.05
CA LYS A 376 -10.80 -46.90 -16.27
C LYS A 376 -11.81 -46.54 -17.35
N THR A 377 -12.28 -45.29 -17.39
CA THR A 377 -13.35 -44.87 -18.32
C THR A 377 -12.82 -44.45 -19.68
N ASP A 378 -11.76 -43.65 -19.69
CA ASP A 378 -11.30 -42.90 -20.86
C ASP A 378 -9.93 -43.41 -21.38
N LYS A 379 -9.35 -44.43 -20.72
CA LYS A 379 -8.03 -45.03 -21.00
C LYS A 379 -6.87 -44.02 -21.04
N THR A 380 -7.09 -42.80 -20.55
CA THR A 380 -6.07 -41.75 -20.49
C THR A 380 -5.25 -41.94 -19.23
N GLU A 381 -3.92 -41.89 -19.37
CA GLU A 381 -2.98 -42.04 -18.26
C GLU A 381 -2.61 -40.66 -17.73
N TRP A 382 -3.05 -40.33 -16.52
CA TRP A 382 -2.69 -39.08 -15.84
C TRP A 382 -1.41 -39.23 -15.01
N VAL A 383 -1.21 -40.41 -14.42
CA VAL A 383 -0.06 -40.75 -13.59
C VAL A 383 0.42 -42.15 -13.96
N SER A 384 1.71 -42.41 -13.74
CA SER A 384 2.32 -43.71 -14.04
C SER A 384 1.69 -44.87 -13.26
N ASP A 385 1.81 -46.08 -13.82
CA ASP A 385 1.46 -47.36 -13.17
C ASP A 385 2.02 -47.49 -11.75
N SER A 386 3.25 -47.01 -11.55
CA SER A 386 3.92 -47.08 -10.25
C SER A 386 3.18 -46.24 -9.20
N VAL A 387 2.81 -45.01 -9.55
CA VAL A 387 2.06 -44.10 -8.67
C VAL A 387 0.67 -44.67 -8.35
N GLU A 388 -0.05 -45.17 -9.35
CA GLU A 388 -1.39 -45.74 -9.16
C GLU A 388 -1.37 -47.00 -8.28
N SER A 389 -0.38 -47.87 -8.48
CA SER A 389 -0.18 -49.09 -7.70
C SER A 389 0.08 -48.77 -6.22
N LYS A 390 1.01 -47.83 -5.96
CA LYS A 390 1.32 -47.38 -4.59
C LYS A 390 0.10 -46.77 -3.90
N TYR A 391 -0.61 -45.86 -4.56
CA TYR A 391 -1.84 -45.27 -4.01
C TYR A 391 -2.92 -46.33 -3.71
N SER A 392 -3.09 -47.30 -4.60
CA SER A 392 -4.04 -48.40 -4.38
C SER A 392 -3.64 -49.28 -3.20
N GLY A 393 -2.34 -49.44 -2.92
CA GLY A 393 -1.81 -50.10 -1.72
C GLY A 393 -2.18 -49.36 -0.43
N LEU A 394 -2.09 -48.03 -0.42
CA LEU A 394 -2.42 -47.19 0.75
C LEU A 394 -3.90 -47.20 1.15
N ARG A 395 -4.80 -47.55 0.22
CA ARG A 395 -6.25 -47.64 0.47
C ARG A 395 -6.74 -49.05 0.83
N ARG A 396 -5.87 -50.05 0.84
CA ARG A 396 -6.24 -51.38 1.34
C ARG A 396 -6.17 -51.36 2.88
N PRO A 397 -7.24 -51.78 3.59
CA PRO A 397 -7.31 -51.72 5.05
C PRO A 397 -6.28 -52.61 5.74
#